data_AF-A0A0S6WRX9-F1
#
_entry.id   AF-A0A0S6WRX9-F1
#
_cell.length_a   1.000
_cell.length_b   1.000
_cell.length_c   1.000
_cell.angle_alpha   90.00
_cell.angle_beta   90.00
_cell.angle_gamma   90.00
#
_symmetry.space_group_name_H-M   'P 1'
#
loop_
_entity.id
_entity.type
_entity.pdbx_description
1 polymer ?
#
loop_
_entity_poly.entity_id
_entity_poly.type
_entity_poly.pdbx_seq_one_letter_code
_entity_poly.pdbx_strand_id
1 'polypeptide(L)'
;MLPLLGIAAEGETRVPAAAQVIADRLGLSEYEREEMLPSGKQRLLHNRLHWAKFYMSKAGLIDSPRRGVFIASHEGRQLLAAKPARIDVETLKRY
;
A
#
# COMPACT_ATOMS: atom_id res chain seq x y z
N MET A 1 5.66 -2.00 -2.74
CA MET A 1 4.53 -1.05 -2.73
C MET A 1 3.48 -1.33 -3.82
N LEU A 2 3.85 -2.06 -4.89
CA LEU A 2 2.98 -2.38 -6.03
C LEU A 2 1.57 -2.92 -5.67
N PRO A 3 1.40 -3.93 -4.78
CA PRO A 3 0.06 -4.44 -4.47
C PRO A 3 -0.89 -3.39 -3.89
N LEU A 4 -0.35 -2.47 -3.07
CA LEU A 4 -1.13 -1.41 -2.43
C LEU A 4 -1.58 -0.35 -3.44
N LEU A 5 -0.70 0.03 -4.39
CA LEU A 5 -1.05 0.96 -5.46
C LEU A 5 -2.10 0.36 -6.40
N GLY A 6 -1.99 -0.95 -6.70
CA GLY A 6 -2.99 -1.68 -7.48
C GLY A 6 -4.39 -1.60 -6.86
N ILE A 7 -4.51 -1.90 -5.57
CA ILE A 7 -5.80 -1.78 -4.84
C ILE A 7 -6.30 -0.33 -4.85
N ALA A 8 -5.43 0.64 -4.64
CA ALA A 8 -5.82 2.05 -4.66
C ALA A 8 -6.26 2.54 -6.06
N ALA A 9 -5.87 1.85 -7.14
CA ALA A 9 -6.31 2.17 -8.49
C ALA A 9 -7.73 1.63 -8.79
N GLU A 10 -8.15 0.58 -8.10
CA GLU A 10 -9.52 0.03 -8.21
C GLU A 10 -10.56 0.98 -7.58
N GLY A 11 -10.18 1.74 -6.55
CA GLY A 11 -11.05 2.74 -5.92
C GLY A 11 -10.50 3.27 -4.60
N GLU A 12 -11.32 4.09 -3.92
CA GLU A 12 -10.99 4.54 -2.57
C GLU A 12 -10.88 3.37 -1.59
N THR A 13 -9.81 3.35 -0.79
CA THR A 13 -9.57 2.28 0.18
C THR A 13 -8.96 2.81 1.48
N ARG A 14 -8.81 1.92 2.47
CA ARG A 14 -8.17 2.17 3.76
C ARG A 14 -7.17 1.05 4.05
N VAL A 15 -6.16 1.33 4.88
CA VAL A 15 -5.10 0.35 5.18
C VAL A 15 -5.66 -0.97 5.72
N PRO A 16 -6.65 -1.01 6.64
CA PRO A 16 -7.21 -2.28 7.11
C PRO A 16 -7.87 -3.11 5.99
N ALA A 17 -8.60 -2.48 5.08
CA ALA A 17 -9.23 -3.17 3.96
C ALA A 17 -8.19 -3.69 2.96
N ALA A 18 -7.21 -2.85 2.60
CA ALA A 18 -6.11 -3.26 1.74
C ALA A 18 -5.25 -4.38 2.37
N ALA A 19 -5.07 -4.38 3.70
CA ALA A 19 -4.32 -5.42 4.40
C ALA A 19 -4.95 -6.80 4.24
N GLN A 20 -6.29 -6.90 4.35
CA GLN A 20 -6.99 -8.18 4.16
C GLN A 20 -6.79 -8.71 2.74
N VAL A 21 -7.04 -7.87 1.73
CA VAL A 21 -6.88 -8.25 0.32
C VAL A 21 -5.43 -8.65 0.00
N ILE A 22 -4.44 -7.92 0.52
CA ILE A 22 -3.03 -8.26 0.32
C ILE A 22 -2.65 -9.56 1.03
N ALA A 23 -3.14 -9.78 2.26
CA ALA A 23 -2.90 -11.02 2.98
C ALA A 23 -3.46 -12.23 2.23
N ASP A 24 -4.67 -12.11 1.69
CA ASP A 24 -5.30 -13.16 0.88
C ASP A 24 -4.49 -13.43 -0.41
N ARG A 25 -4.09 -12.37 -1.13
CA ARG A 25 -3.29 -12.50 -2.37
C ARG A 25 -1.91 -13.12 -2.12
N LEU A 26 -1.34 -12.93 -0.94
CA LEU A 26 -0.05 -13.49 -0.54
C LEU A 26 -0.17 -14.88 0.12
N GLY A 27 -1.38 -15.38 0.36
CA GLY A 27 -1.60 -16.66 1.03
C GLY A 27 -1.15 -16.67 2.50
N LEU A 28 -1.18 -15.51 3.18
CA LEU A 28 -0.75 -15.43 4.58
C LEU A 28 -1.68 -16.20 5.49
N SER A 29 -1.09 -17.00 6.37
CA SER A 29 -1.76 -17.66 7.49
C SER A 29 -2.30 -16.66 8.50
N GLU A 30 -3.21 -17.11 9.38
CA GLU A 30 -3.72 -16.28 10.48
C GLU A 30 -2.59 -15.80 11.39
N TYR A 31 -1.60 -16.65 11.66
CA TYR A 31 -0.43 -16.28 12.46
C TYR A 31 0.37 -15.12 11.80
N GLU A 32 0.63 -15.19 10.51
CA GLU A 32 1.34 -14.12 9.77
C GLU A 32 0.51 -12.84 9.66
N ARG A 33 -0.83 -12.94 9.58
CA ARG A 33 -1.73 -11.78 9.58
C ARG A 33 -1.73 -11.06 10.93
N GLU A 34 -1.67 -11.83 12.01
CA GLU A 34 -1.67 -11.35 13.39
C GLU A 34 -0.25 -11.06 13.92
N GLU A 35 0.80 -11.31 13.13
CA GLU A 35 2.19 -11.03 13.52
C GLU A 35 2.34 -9.55 13.94
N MET A 36 2.85 -9.35 15.15
CA MET A 36 3.06 -8.04 15.72
C MET A 36 4.51 -7.59 15.51
N LEU A 37 4.71 -6.28 15.38
CA LEU A 37 6.06 -5.72 15.52
C LEU A 37 6.67 -6.10 16.89
N PRO A 38 8.01 -6.11 17.03
CA PRO A 38 8.66 -6.36 18.32
C PRO A 38 8.20 -5.44 19.46
N SER A 39 7.69 -4.25 19.12
CA SER A 39 7.12 -3.30 20.08
C SER A 39 5.76 -3.71 20.64
N GLY A 40 5.08 -4.70 20.06
CA GLY A 40 3.74 -5.17 20.46
C GLY A 40 2.59 -4.21 20.16
N LYS A 41 2.83 -3.06 19.50
CA LYS A 41 1.81 -2.00 19.33
C LYS A 41 1.01 -2.08 18.03
N GLN A 42 1.58 -2.65 16.99
CA GLN A 42 0.95 -2.71 15.66
C GLN A 42 1.27 -4.04 14.99
N ARG A 43 0.30 -4.54 14.21
CA ARG A 43 0.52 -5.65 13.29
C ARG A 43 1.55 -5.26 12.23
N LEU A 44 2.45 -6.18 11.93
CA LEU A 44 3.57 -6.00 11.00
C LEU A 44 3.07 -5.59 9.61
N LEU A 45 2.08 -6.31 9.07
CA LEU A 45 1.52 -6.00 7.75
C LEU A 45 0.90 -4.60 7.71
N HIS A 46 0.10 -4.22 8.72
CA HIS A 46 -0.51 -2.90 8.78
C HIS A 46 0.55 -1.80 8.82
N ASN A 47 1.60 -1.97 9.62
CA ASN A 47 2.71 -1.02 9.69
C ASN A 47 3.40 -0.85 8.33
N ARG A 48 3.73 -1.96 7.65
CA ARG A 48 4.33 -1.95 6.31
C ARG A 48 3.45 -1.21 5.29
N LEU A 49 2.13 -1.42 5.33
CA LEU A 49 1.19 -0.76 4.42
C LEU A 49 1.00 0.72 4.74
N HIS A 50 1.05 1.12 6.01
CA HIS A 50 1.08 2.53 6.39
C HIS A 50 2.30 3.25 5.84
N TRP A 51 3.49 2.63 5.92
CA TRP A 51 4.71 3.18 5.32
C TRP A 51 4.64 3.22 3.80
N ALA A 52 4.17 2.16 3.15
CA ALA A 52 4.00 2.14 1.70
C ALA A 52 3.05 3.24 1.23
N LYS A 53 1.90 3.43 1.91
CA LYS A 53 1.00 4.56 1.66
C LYS A 53 1.74 5.88 1.83
N PHE A 54 2.41 6.09 2.96
CA PHE A 54 3.08 7.34 3.28
C PHE A 54 4.09 7.75 2.19
N TYR A 55 4.99 6.84 1.80
CA TYR A 55 5.99 7.12 0.78
C TYR A 55 5.38 7.36 -0.60
N MET A 56 4.37 6.58 -1.00
CA MET A 56 3.68 6.81 -2.28
C MET A 56 2.89 8.12 -2.30
N SER A 57 2.30 8.54 -1.17
CA SER A 57 1.68 9.86 -1.07
C SER A 57 2.71 10.98 -1.16
N LYS A 58 3.91 10.81 -0.58
CA LYS A 58 5.00 11.77 -0.73
C LYS A 58 5.52 11.88 -2.16
N ALA A 59 5.52 10.77 -2.90
CA ALA A 59 5.87 10.69 -4.32
C ALA A 59 4.70 11.08 -5.26
N GLY A 60 3.58 11.62 -4.76
CA GLY A 60 2.44 12.03 -5.59
C GLY A 60 1.70 10.89 -6.31
N LEU A 61 1.94 9.63 -5.96
CA LEU A 61 1.29 8.45 -6.58
C LEU A 61 -0.05 8.09 -5.93
N ILE A 62 -0.32 8.63 -4.73
CA ILE A 62 -1.53 8.37 -3.95
C ILE A 62 -2.08 9.67 -3.38
N ASP A 63 -3.36 9.91 -3.64
CA ASP A 63 -4.15 10.98 -3.03
C ASP A 63 -4.81 10.52 -1.73
N SER A 64 -5.04 11.45 -0.81
CA SER A 64 -5.74 11.19 0.46
C SER A 64 -6.96 12.12 0.58
N PRO A 65 -8.10 11.78 -0.05
CA PRO A 65 -9.26 12.67 -0.13
C PRO A 65 -9.90 12.98 1.23
N ARG A 66 -9.74 12.07 2.20
CA ARG A 66 -10.23 12.23 3.57
C ARG A 66 -9.46 11.36 4.55
N ARG A 67 -9.61 11.64 5.85
CA ARG A 67 -8.86 10.97 6.92
C ARG A 67 -8.96 9.44 6.80
N GLY A 68 -7.81 8.81 6.62
CA GLY A 68 -7.65 7.36 6.56
C GLY A 68 -8.08 6.70 5.25
N VAL A 69 -8.61 7.46 4.28
CA VAL A 69 -8.93 7.00 2.92
C VAL A 69 -7.82 7.42 1.97
N PHE A 70 -7.57 6.60 0.95
CA PHE A 70 -6.64 6.93 -0.13
C PHE A 70 -7.04 6.26 -1.44
N ILE A 71 -6.57 6.83 -2.55
CA ILE A 71 -6.83 6.38 -3.92
C ILE A 71 -5.58 6.65 -4.77
N ALA A 72 -5.35 5.86 -5.83
CA ALA A 72 -4.25 6.13 -6.75
C ALA A 72 -4.52 7.43 -7.52
N SER A 73 -3.51 8.30 -7.55
CA SER A 73 -3.51 9.53 -8.34
C SER A 73 -3.45 9.23 -9.83
N HIS A 74 -3.47 10.29 -10.66
CA HIS A 74 -3.25 10.15 -12.09
C HIS A 74 -1.87 9.52 -12.40
N GLU A 75 -0.82 10.01 -11.77
CA GLU A 75 0.57 9.52 -11.88
C GLU A 75 0.69 8.09 -11.38
N GLY A 76 0.01 7.75 -10.28
CA GLY A 76 -0.04 6.39 -9.76
C GLY A 76 -0.64 5.40 -10.77
N ARG A 77 -1.70 5.80 -11.47
CA ARG A 77 -2.33 4.98 -12.53
C ARG A 77 -1.43 4.87 -13.76
N GLN A 78 -0.76 5.95 -14.15
CA GLN A 78 0.22 5.90 -15.25
C GLN A 78 1.37 4.94 -14.93
N LEU A 79 1.91 4.98 -13.70
CA LEU A 79 2.95 4.06 -13.27
C LEU A 79 2.47 2.60 -13.38
N LEU A 80 1.24 2.29 -12.96
CA LEU A 80 0.67 0.94 -13.12
C LEU A 80 0.50 0.54 -14.59
N ALA A 81 0.11 1.47 -15.46
CA ALA A 81 -0.04 1.22 -16.89
C ALA A 81 1.28 0.82 -17.57
N ALA A 82 2.42 1.29 -17.04
CA ALA A 82 3.75 0.86 -17.46
C ALA A 82 4.11 -0.58 -17.02
N LYS A 83 3.20 -1.28 -16.31
CA LYS A 83 3.34 -2.67 -15.84
C LYS A 83 4.68 -2.94 -15.13
N PRO A 84 5.04 -2.15 -14.10
CA PRO A 84 6.30 -2.33 -13.40
C PRO A 84 6.31 -3.69 -12.69
N ALA A 85 7.41 -4.41 -12.78
CA ALA A 85 7.60 -5.66 -12.04
C ALA A 85 7.64 -5.44 -10.51
N ARG A 86 8.05 -4.24 -10.07
CA ARG A 86 8.11 -3.85 -8.66
C ARG A 86 7.99 -2.33 -8.50
N ILE A 87 7.54 -1.91 -7.32
CA ILE A 87 7.59 -0.52 -6.86
C ILE A 87 8.23 -0.53 -5.48
N ASP A 88 9.42 0.04 -5.41
CA ASP A 88 10.29 0.20 -4.24
C ASP A 88 10.69 1.67 -4.06
N VAL A 89 11.48 1.97 -3.02
CA VAL A 89 11.91 3.36 -2.74
C VAL A 89 12.73 3.95 -3.88
N GLU A 90 13.49 3.14 -4.62
CA GLU A 90 14.26 3.61 -5.78
C GLU A 90 13.35 4.04 -6.93
N THR A 91 12.25 3.32 -7.13
CA THR A 91 11.19 3.72 -8.07
C THR A 91 10.62 5.09 -7.69
N LEU A 92 10.39 5.32 -6.38
CA LEU A 92 9.78 6.56 -5.89
C LEU A 92 10.66 7.79 -6.04
N LYS A 93 12.00 7.67 -6.03
CA LYS A 93 12.92 8.82 -6.17
C LYS A 93 12.79 9.57 -7.50
N ARG A 94 12.07 9.01 -8.47
CA ARG A 94 11.82 9.61 -9.79
C ARG A 94 10.61 10.55 -9.80
N TYR A 95 9.94 10.69 -8.66
CA TYR A 95 8.77 11.51 -8.41
C TYR A 95 9.04 12.45 -7.23
#